data_AF-A0A842TEB0-F1
#
_entry.id   AF-A0A842TEB0-F1
#
_cell.length_a   1.000
_cell.length_b   1.000
_cell.length_c   1.000
_cell.angle_alpha   90.00
_cell.angle_beta   90.00
_cell.angle_gamma   90.00
#
_symmetry.space_group_name_H-M   'P 1'
#
loop_
_entity.id
_entity.type
_entity.pdbx_description
1 polymer ?
#
loop_
_entity_poly.entity_id
_entity_poly.type
_entity_poly.pdbx_seq_one_letter_code
_entity_poly.pdbx_strand_id
1 'polypeptide(L)' 'MSDLIEEIVNLNEDEVLKIIIERLKNEKPMAIMSDVKVAMKKIGELFSSKQYFLPDLIMSGEILRQIFELIGPRIKESKE' A
#
# COMPACT_ATOMS: atom_id res chain seq x y z
N MET A 1 11.37 9.14 -8.46
CA MET A 1 10.03 9.07 -7.86
C MET A 1 9.93 7.68 -7.28
N SER A 2 9.81 7.54 -5.97
CA SER A 2 9.63 6.22 -5.36
C SER A 2 8.27 5.68 -5.75
N ASP A 3 8.24 4.49 -6.33
CA ASP A 3 7.00 3.82 -6.70
C ASP A 3 6.36 3.25 -5.42
N LEU A 4 5.11 3.65 -5.14
CA LEU A 4 4.36 3.18 -3.97
C LEU A 4 4.36 1.65 -3.89
N ILE A 5 4.26 0.99 -5.06
CA ILE A 5 4.28 -0.46 -5.19
C ILE A 5 5.60 -1.05 -4.68
N GLU A 6 6.74 -0.44 -5.02
CA GLU A 6 8.04 -0.94 -4.60
C GLU A 6 8.24 -0.75 -3.11
N GLU A 7 7.84 0.39 -2.55
CA GLU A 7 7.99 0.61 -1.12
C GLU A 7 7.10 -0.28 -0.26
N ILE A 8 5.91 -0.64 -0.76
CA ILE A 8 5.06 -1.65 -0.10
C ILE A 8 5.76 -3.02 -0.14
N VAL A 9 6.31 -3.42 -1.29
CA VAL A 9 6.99 -4.70 -1.45
C VAL A 9 8.25 -4.77 -0.58
N ASN A 10 9.00 -3.68 -0.49
CA ASN A 10 10.23 -3.56 0.30
C ASN A 10 9.97 -3.38 1.80
N LEU A 11 8.71 -3.37 2.24
CA LEU A 11 8.31 -3.18 3.64
C LEU A 11 8.73 -1.80 4.22
N ASN A 12 8.86 -0.79 3.36
CA ASN A 12 9.28 0.56 3.75
C ASN A 12 8.08 1.38 4.25
N GLU A 13 7.56 1.02 5.43
CA GLU A 13 6.37 1.63 6.04
C GLU A 13 6.38 3.16 6.03
N ASP A 14 7.46 3.78 6.54
CA ASP A 14 7.57 5.25 6.62
C ASP A 14 7.42 5.93 5.25
N GLU A 15 8.06 5.38 4.22
CA GLU A 15 8.00 5.94 2.87
C GLU A 15 6.64 5.69 2.22
N VAL A 16 6.04 4.51 2.42
CA VAL A 16 4.68 4.21 1.97
C VAL A 16 3.68 5.23 2.53
N LEU A 17 3.74 5.50 3.84
CA LEU A 17 2.84 6.46 4.49
C LEU A 17 3.06 7.88 3.96
N LYS A 18 4.31 8.32 3.79
CA LYS A 18 4.63 9.62 3.20
C LYS A 18 4.05 9.76 1.80
N ILE A 19 4.30 8.79 0.92
CA ILE A 19 3.83 8.81 -0.47
C ILE A 19 2.30 8.88 -0.50
N ILE A 20 1.62 8.11 0.35
CA ILE A 20 0.15 8.12 0.41
C ILE A 20 -0.38 9.46 0.90
N ILE A 21 0.21 10.04 1.96
CA ILE A 21 -0.20 11.34 2.46
C ILE A 21 0.01 12.43 1.41
N GLU A 22 1.11 12.40 0.66
CA GLU A 22 1.36 13.34 -0.43
C GLU A 22 0.40 13.14 -1.60
N ARG A 23 0.17 11.89 -2.02
CA ARG A 23 -0.77 11.59 -3.11
C ARG A 23 -2.20 11.93 -2.72
N LEU A 24 -2.65 11.67 -1.49
CA LEU A 24 -4.00 12.04 -1.02
C LEU A 24 -4.27 13.56 -1.04
N LYS A 25 -3.23 14.42 -1.14
CA LYS A 25 -3.42 15.87 -1.33
C LYS A 25 -3.83 16.24 -2.75
N ASN A 26 -3.38 15.48 -3.75
CA ASN A 26 -3.53 15.83 -5.18
C ASN A 26 -4.32 14.79 -6.00
N GLU A 27 -4.43 13.55 -5.50
CA GLU A 27 -5.03 12.39 -6.15
C GLU A 27 -6.20 11.83 -5.35
N LYS A 28 -7.09 11.12 -6.06
CA LYS A 28 -8.22 10.44 -5.45
C LYS A 28 -7.75 9.17 -4.72
N PRO A 29 -8.33 8.84 -3.56
CA PRO A 29 -8.00 7.63 -2.81
C PRO A 29 -8.15 6.32 -3.62
N MET A 30 -9.02 6.32 -4.65
CA MET A 30 -9.21 5.18 -5.56
C MET A 30 -7.99 4.87 -6.45
N ALA A 31 -7.20 5.89 -6.81
CA ALA A 31 -5.98 5.70 -7.59
C ALA A 31 -4.93 4.94 -6.75
N ILE A 32 -4.73 5.38 -5.51
CA ILE A 32 -3.83 4.74 -4.54
C ILE A 32 -4.25 3.28 -4.28
N MET A 33 -5.56 3.02 -4.14
CA MET A 33 -6.09 1.66 -4.00
C MET A 33 -5.73 0.73 -5.17
N SER A 34 -5.59 1.27 -6.39
CA SER A 34 -5.16 0.47 -7.54
C SER A 34 -3.70 0.03 -7.41
N ASP A 35 -2.83 0.94 -7.00
CA ASP A 35 -1.40 0.64 -6.78
C ASP A 35 -1.22 -0.36 -5.63
N VAL A 36 -1.97 -0.20 -4.55
CA VAL A 36 -1.97 -1.14 -3.41
C VAL A 36 -2.33 -2.56 -3.87
N LYS A 37 -3.32 -2.72 -4.75
CA LYS A 37 -3.67 -4.03 -5.33
C LYS A 37 -2.54 -4.62 -6.18
N VAL A 38 -1.85 -3.79 -6.96
CA VAL A 38 -0.70 -4.22 -7.75
C VAL A 38 0.44 -4.69 -6.83
N ALA A 39 0.70 -3.96 -5.74
CA ALA A 39 1.67 -4.35 -4.72
C ALA A 39 1.33 -5.71 -4.08
N MET A 40 0.07 -5.92 -3.69
CA MET A 40 -0.38 -7.22 -3.16
C MET A 40 -0.15 -8.37 -4.16
N LYS A 41 -0.39 -8.13 -5.45
CA LYS A 41 -0.11 -9.13 -6.49
C LYS A 41 1.38 -9.46 -6.56
N LYS A 42 2.25 -8.43 -6.56
CA LYS A 42 3.70 -8.59 -6.59
C LYS A 42 4.21 -9.34 -5.34
N ILE A 43 3.69 -9.02 -4.16
CA ILE A 43 3.97 -9.77 -2.92
C ILE A 43 3.60 -11.25 -3.06
N GLY A 44 2.43 -11.56 -3.62
CA GLY A 44 1.99 -12.93 -3.87
C GLY A 44 2.90 -13.69 -4.83
N GLU A 45 3.36 -13.03 -5.90
CA GLU A 45 4.31 -13.60 -6.87
C GLU A 45 5.68 -13.86 -6.23
N LEU A 46 6.17 -12.95 -5.38
CA LEU A 46 7.42 -13.10 -4.65
C LEU A 46 7.33 -14.22 -3.60
N PHE A 47 6.19 -14.32 -2.92
CA PHE A 47 5.91 -15.40 -1.97
C PHE A 47 5.89 -16.76 -2.66
N SER A 48 5.20 -16.86 -3.81
CA SER A 48 5.21 -18.08 -4.63
C SER A 48 6.61 -18.44 -5.14
N SER A 49 7.45 -17.43 -5.36
CA SER A 49 8.84 -17.59 -5.80
C SER A 49 9.82 -17.87 -4.64
N LYS A 50 9.35 -18.02 -3.40
CA LYS A 50 10.16 -18.16 -2.17
C LYS A 50 11.15 -17.01 -1.94
N GLN A 51 10.84 -15.83 -2.46
CA GLN A 51 11.59 -14.58 -2.24
C GLN A 51 10.91 -13.66 -1.22
N TYR A 52 9.70 -14.03 -0.79
CA TYR A 52 8.96 -13.41 0.30
C TYR A 52 8.59 -14.50 1.29
N PHE A 53 8.81 -14.29 2.58
CA PHE A 53 8.53 -15.28 3.61
C PHE A 53 7.32 -14.89 4.45
N LEU A 54 6.93 -15.78 5.36
CA LEU A 54 5.79 -15.56 6.25
C LEU A 54 5.91 -14.28 7.10
N PRO A 55 7.08 -13.93 7.68
CA PRO A 55 7.25 -12.67 8.41
C PRO A 55 7.03 -11.44 7.52
N ASP A 56 7.53 -11.50 6.27
CA ASP A 56 7.37 -10.43 5.30
C ASP A 56 5.90 -10.25 4.93
N LEU A 57 5.16 -11.35 4.74
CA LEU A 57 3.71 -11.32 4.52
C LEU A 57 2.97 -10.65 5.69
N ILE A 58 3.32 -11.00 6.92
CA ILE A 58 2.69 -10.41 8.12
C ILE A 58 2.96 -8.90 8.15
N MET A 59 4.22 -8.48 7.95
CA MET A 59 4.59 -7.06 7.94
C MET A 59 3.89 -6.30 6.81
N SER A 60 3.86 -6.87 5.60
CA SER A 60 3.14 -6.26 4.48
C SER A 60 1.64 -6.12 4.76
N GLY A 61 1.04 -7.07 5.48
CA GLY A 61 -0.35 -7.02 5.92
C GLY A 61 -0.61 -5.86 6.89
N GLU A 62 0.30 -5.61 7.83
CA GLU A 62 0.22 -4.48 8.75
C GLU A 62 0.34 -3.14 8.00
N ILE A 63 1.29 -3.02 7.07
CA ILE A 63 1.42 -1.83 6.22
C ILE A 63 0.12 -1.59 5.46
N LEU A 64 -0.43 -2.62 4.81
CA LEU A 64 -1.69 -2.54 4.07
C LEU A 64 -2.85 -2.09 4.96
N ARG A 65 -2.94 -2.61 6.18
CA ARG A 65 -3.94 -2.21 7.16
C ARG A 65 -3.85 -0.71 7.46
N GLN A 66 -2.65 -0.19 7.75
CA GLN A 66 -2.46 1.25 7.99
C GLN A 66 -2.85 2.10 6.79
N ILE A 67 -2.54 1.64 5.58
CA ILE A 67 -2.98 2.28 4.34
C ILE A 67 -4.50 2.39 4.28
N PHE A 68 -5.22 1.30 4.58
CA PHE A 68 -6.69 1.31 4.62
C PHE A 68 -7.24 2.26 5.69
N GLU A 69 -6.60 2.36 6.85
CA GLU A 69 -7.00 3.28 7.92
C GLU A 69 -6.82 4.76 7.51
N LEU A 70 -5.79 5.08 6.73
CA LEU A 70 -5.57 6.42 6.16
C LEU A 70 -6.53 6.78 5.03
N ILE A 71 -6.76 5.84 4.11
CA ILE A 71 -7.56 6.07 2.90
C ILE A 71 -9.07 5.99 3.22
N GLY A 72 -9.45 5.12 4.16
CA GLY A 72 -10.83 4.85 4.57
C GLY A 72 -11.70 6.09 4.84
N PRO A 73 -11.29 7.04 5.71
CA PRO A 73 -12.07 8.25 5.97
C PRO A 73 -12.28 9.10 4.71
N ARG A 74 -11.28 9.20 3.82
CA ARG A 74 -11.40 9.98 2.57
C ARG A 74 -12.32 9.35 1.53
N ILE A 75 -12.44 8.02 1.53
CA ILE A 75 -13.42 7.32 0.70
C ILE A 75 -14.85 7.56 1.23
N LYS A 76 -15.03 7.61 2.56
CA LYS A 76 -16.33 7.92 3.17
C LYS A 76 -16.77 9.37 2.95
N GLU A 77 -15.85 10.34 3.05
CA GLU A 77 -16.15 11.76 2.77
C GLU A 77 -16.61 12.02 1.32
N SER A 78 -16.23 11.18 0.35
CA SER A 78 -16.74 11.31 -1.03
C SER A 78 -18.17 10.78 -1.23
N LYS A 79 -18.87 10.40 -0.14
CA LYS A 79 -20.21 9.80 -0.19
C LYS A 79 -21.29 10.60 0.57
N GLU A 80 -20.99 11.82 1.04
CA GLU A 80 -21.99 12.76 1.58
C GLU A 80 -22.06 14.04 0.76
#